data_AF-A0A947CJM4-F1
#
_entry.id   AF-A0A947CJM4-F1
#
_cell.length_a   1.000
_cell.length_b   1.000
_cell.length_c   1.000
_cell.angle_alpha   90.00
_cell.angle_beta   90.00
_cell.angle_gamma   90.00
#
_symmetry.space_group_name_H-M   'P 1'
#
loop_
_entity.id
_entity.type
_entity.pdbx_description
1 polymer ?
#
loop_
_entity_poly.entity_id
_entity_poly.type
_entity_poly.pdbx_seq_one_letter_code
_entity_poly.pdbx_strand_id
1 'polypeptide(L)'
;RDAARVDAAIGDRIIPLRPADFLDGRLRLLVPAEFHPMSPELIRIKYPSARRPQEVLSNDDGTVTIAVSHTPTRVTPTQLPSLFRMMSSQLEQANPRARWFQSETGTINGRSFFLLDFRTPAADTNIRNVMLGTSFQGRLVLVSFNMIEALEDEWMPVGNKIIASLQLK
;
A
#
# COMPACT_ATOMS: atom_id res chain seq x y z
N ARG A 1 -21.71 13.51 9.96
CA ARG A 1 -21.96 13.29 8.52
C ARG A 1 -21.39 11.93 8.21
N ASP A 2 -22.27 10.95 8.04
CA ASP A 2 -21.93 9.55 7.84
C ASP A 2 -20.95 9.39 6.69
N ALA A 3 -19.81 8.80 6.99
CA ALA A 3 -18.84 8.47 5.98
C ALA A 3 -19.35 7.22 5.27
N ALA A 4 -19.80 7.39 4.03
CA ALA A 4 -20.46 6.36 3.23
C ALA A 4 -19.65 5.06 3.24
N ARG A 5 -20.32 3.95 3.60
CA ARG A 5 -19.82 2.61 3.30
C ARG A 5 -19.75 2.48 1.78
N VAL A 6 -18.60 2.08 1.27
CA VAL A 6 -18.40 1.82 -0.16
C VAL A 6 -18.11 0.34 -0.29
N ASP A 7 -18.87 -0.35 -1.11
CA ASP A 7 -18.75 -1.79 -1.26
C ASP A 7 -17.81 -2.15 -2.43
N ALA A 8 -16.98 -3.16 -2.24
CA ALA A 8 -16.18 -3.77 -3.30
C ALA A 8 -16.70 -5.16 -3.63
N ALA A 9 -17.28 -5.33 -4.82
CA ALA A 9 -17.70 -6.63 -5.32
C ALA A 9 -16.51 -7.46 -5.79
N ILE A 10 -16.52 -8.74 -5.42
CA ILE A 10 -15.54 -9.76 -5.80
C ILE A 10 -16.27 -11.08 -6.05
N GLY A 11 -16.46 -11.46 -7.31
CA GLY A 11 -17.36 -12.57 -7.64
C GLY A 11 -18.74 -12.34 -7.00
N ASP A 12 -19.18 -13.26 -6.14
CA ASP A 12 -20.44 -13.16 -5.37
C ASP A 12 -20.28 -12.51 -3.98
N ARG A 13 -19.06 -12.19 -3.55
CA ARG A 13 -18.79 -11.58 -2.23
C ARG A 13 -18.66 -10.07 -2.34
N ILE A 14 -19.22 -9.38 -1.36
CA ILE A 14 -19.03 -7.95 -1.17
C ILE A 14 -18.09 -7.75 0.01
N ILE A 15 -16.94 -7.12 -0.21
CA ILE A 15 -16.06 -6.64 0.86
C ILE A 15 -16.49 -5.22 1.23
N PRO A 16 -17.07 -5.01 2.42
CA PRO A 16 -17.47 -3.69 2.88
C PRO A 16 -16.22 -2.86 3.17
N LEU A 17 -16.15 -1.65 2.63
CA LEU A 17 -15.07 -0.71 2.97
C LEU A 17 -15.57 0.34 3.96
N ARG A 18 -14.70 0.66 4.92
CA ARG A 18 -14.87 1.77 5.86
C ARG A 18 -13.72 2.76 5.71
N PRO A 19 -13.93 4.05 5.99
CA PRO A 19 -12.82 4.98 6.15
C PRO A 19 -11.95 4.59 7.35
N ALA A 20 -10.65 4.72 7.18
CA ALA A 20 -9.67 4.68 8.23
C ALA A 20 -8.70 5.86 8.08
N ASP A 21 -8.37 6.45 9.22
CA ASP A 21 -7.38 7.50 9.33
C ASP A 21 -6.04 6.88 9.77
N PHE A 22 -4.95 7.37 9.19
CA PHE A 22 -3.56 7.01 9.47
C PHE A 22 -2.76 8.30 9.70
N LEU A 23 -1.55 8.17 10.24
CA LEU A 23 -0.62 9.27 10.49
C LEU A 23 -1.29 10.39 11.29
N ASP A 24 -1.94 10.05 12.40
CA ASP A 24 -2.68 10.99 13.26
C ASP A 24 -3.76 11.78 12.49
N GLY A 25 -4.45 11.11 11.57
CA GLY A 25 -5.52 11.72 10.77
C GLY A 25 -5.07 12.51 9.55
N ARG A 26 -3.77 12.53 9.24
CA ARG A 26 -3.21 13.22 8.06
C ARG A 26 -3.41 12.44 6.77
N LEU A 27 -3.53 11.12 6.83
CA LEU A 27 -3.85 10.27 5.69
C LEU A 27 -5.18 9.54 5.96
N ARG A 28 -6.04 9.47 4.94
CA ARG A 28 -7.29 8.71 4.97
C ARG A 28 -7.37 7.78 3.78
N LEU A 29 -7.82 6.56 4.04
CA LEU A 29 -8.09 5.52 3.05
C LEU A 29 -9.45 4.89 3.33
N LEU A 30 -10.11 4.38 2.29
CA LEU A 30 -11.07 3.30 2.45
C LEU A 30 -10.30 2.00 2.68
N VAL A 31 -10.70 1.21 3.66
CA VAL A 31 -10.07 -0.06 4.02
C VAL A 31 -11.15 -1.11 4.26
N PRO A 32 -10.87 -2.41 4.11
CA PRO A 32 -11.84 -3.46 4.44
C PRO A 32 -12.28 -3.34 5.89
N ALA A 33 -13.59 -3.49 6.13
CA ALA A 33 -14.18 -3.25 7.43
C ALA A 33 -13.63 -4.20 8.50
N GLU A 34 -13.37 -5.44 8.10
CA GLU A 34 -12.78 -6.51 8.90
C GLU A 34 -11.27 -6.39 9.12
N PHE A 35 -10.60 -5.40 8.53
CA PHE A 35 -9.18 -5.23 8.79
C PHE A 35 -8.93 -4.60 10.16
N HIS A 36 -7.96 -5.16 10.86
CA HIS A 36 -7.57 -4.79 12.21
C HIS A 36 -6.10 -4.33 12.27
N PRO A 37 -5.75 -3.40 13.18
CA PRO A 37 -4.36 -3.00 13.36
C PRO A 37 -3.49 -4.16 13.82
N MET A 38 -2.32 -4.33 13.19
CA MET A 38 -1.28 -5.22 13.70
C MET A 38 -0.55 -4.57 14.89
N SER A 39 -0.22 -5.37 15.90
CA SER A 39 0.60 -4.89 17.01
C SER A 39 2.03 -4.54 16.56
N PRO A 40 2.75 -3.66 17.26
CA PRO A 40 4.14 -3.34 16.95
C PRO A 40 5.06 -4.56 16.89
N GLU A 41 4.81 -5.56 17.74
CA GLU A 41 5.55 -6.82 17.76
C GLU A 41 5.30 -7.64 16.48
N LEU A 42 4.05 -7.76 16.05
CA LEU A 42 3.70 -8.45 14.81
C LEU A 42 4.25 -7.74 13.58
N ILE A 43 4.19 -6.41 13.55
CA ILE A 43 4.84 -5.61 12.49
C ILE A 43 6.34 -5.89 12.48
N ARG A 44 6.98 -5.98 13.65
CA ARG A 44 8.41 -6.26 13.73
C ARG A 44 8.79 -7.62 13.18
N ILE A 45 7.97 -8.64 13.45
CA ILE A 45 8.17 -10.01 12.97
C ILE A 45 7.96 -10.07 11.46
N LYS A 46 6.85 -9.53 10.95
CA LYS A 46 6.50 -9.57 9.52
C LYS A 46 7.43 -8.71 8.66
N TYR A 47 7.86 -7.56 9.18
CA TYR A 47 8.74 -6.61 8.51
C TYR A 47 10.03 -6.44 9.31
N PRO A 48 11.03 -7.34 9.19
CA PRO A 48 12.24 -7.31 10.00
C PRO A 48 13.14 -6.10 9.72
N SER A 49 12.99 -5.46 8.56
CA SER A 49 13.75 -4.28 8.14
C SER A 49 13.63 -3.10 9.12
N ALA A 50 14.71 -2.35 9.32
CA ALA A 50 14.66 -1.08 10.06
C ALA A 50 13.75 -0.04 9.39
N ARG A 51 13.49 -0.17 8.08
CA ARG A 51 12.58 0.68 7.30
C ARG A 51 11.15 0.12 7.24
N ARG A 52 10.73 -0.61 8.28
CA ARG A 52 9.39 -1.21 8.36
C ARG A 52 8.28 -0.14 8.40
N PRO A 53 7.05 -0.48 7.99
CA PRO A 53 5.91 0.42 8.09
C PRO A 53 5.60 0.82 9.53
N GLN A 54 5.00 2.00 9.68
CA GLN A 54 4.62 2.55 10.99
C GLN A 54 3.26 2.04 11.43
N GLU A 55 2.33 1.96 10.49
CA GLU A 55 0.96 1.51 10.73
C GLU A 55 0.62 0.42 9.72
N VAL A 56 0.07 -0.69 10.20
CA VAL A 56 -0.33 -1.81 9.36
C VAL A 56 -1.72 -2.27 9.80
N LEU A 57 -2.64 -2.35 8.83
CA LEU A 57 -3.90 -3.06 8.98
C LEU A 57 -3.82 -4.38 8.24
N SER A 58 -4.52 -5.39 8.73
CA SER A 58 -4.51 -6.74 8.17
C SER A 58 -5.84 -7.44 8.38
N ASN A 59 -6.13 -8.43 7.52
CA ASN A 59 -7.06 -9.50 7.88
C ASN A 59 -6.50 -10.37 9.01
N ASP A 60 -7.36 -11.22 9.58
CA ASP A 60 -7.04 -12.09 10.72
C ASP A 60 -5.80 -12.97 10.49
N ASP A 61 -5.64 -13.50 9.28
CA ASP A 61 -4.56 -14.44 8.94
C ASP A 61 -3.24 -13.75 8.57
N GLY A 62 -3.20 -12.42 8.48
CA GLY A 62 -1.98 -11.73 8.05
C GLY A 62 -1.67 -11.85 6.56
N THR A 63 -2.54 -12.46 5.76
CA THR A 63 -2.31 -12.79 4.35
C THR A 63 -2.57 -11.62 3.41
N VAL A 64 -3.34 -10.61 3.85
CA VAL A 64 -3.58 -9.37 3.14
C VAL A 64 -3.34 -8.19 4.08
N THR A 65 -2.49 -7.24 3.69
CA THR A 65 -2.15 -6.08 4.52
C THR A 65 -2.20 -4.76 3.78
N ILE A 66 -2.60 -3.71 4.51
CA ILE A 66 -2.42 -2.31 4.14
C ILE A 66 -1.36 -1.73 5.08
N ALA A 67 -0.27 -1.23 4.53
CA ALA A 67 0.83 -0.68 5.31
C ALA A 67 1.13 0.77 4.93
N VAL A 68 1.34 1.63 5.92
CA VAL A 68 1.59 3.06 5.74
C VAL A 68 2.91 3.46 6.40
N SER A 69 3.70 4.24 5.67
CA SER A 69 4.98 4.78 6.12
C SER A 69 5.13 6.24 5.73
N HIS A 70 5.42 7.11 6.69
CA HIS A 70 5.93 8.46 6.47
C HIS A 70 7.43 8.47 6.74
N THR A 71 8.20 8.33 5.66
CA THR A 71 9.64 8.04 5.74
C THR A 71 10.46 9.32 5.95
N PRO A 72 11.73 9.23 6.40
CA PRO A 72 12.62 10.38 6.46
C PRO A 72 13.12 10.85 5.08
N THR A 73 12.85 10.10 4.01
CA THR A 73 13.27 10.46 2.64
C THR A 73 12.64 11.77 2.22
N ARG A 74 13.46 12.80 2.02
CA ARG A 74 13.00 14.11 1.53
C ARG A 74 12.69 14.03 0.04
N VAL A 75 11.52 14.53 -0.34
CA VAL A 75 11.09 14.58 -1.74
C VAL A 75 10.01 15.64 -1.92
N THR A 76 10.16 16.49 -2.93
CA THR A 76 9.11 17.38 -3.42
C THR A 76 8.28 16.69 -4.51
N PRO A 77 7.08 17.19 -4.85
CA PRO A 77 6.32 16.66 -5.99
C PRO A 77 7.11 16.64 -7.30
N THR A 78 7.93 17.67 -7.55
CA THR A 78 8.77 17.77 -8.77
C THR A 78 9.93 16.77 -8.78
N GLN A 79 10.42 16.34 -7.62
CA GLN A 79 11.49 15.35 -7.49
C GLN A 79 10.96 13.90 -7.55
N LEU A 80 9.64 13.71 -7.38
CA LEU A 80 9.02 12.41 -7.28
C LEU A 80 9.32 11.48 -8.47
N PRO A 81 9.32 11.93 -9.74
CA PRO A 81 9.69 11.07 -10.88
C PRO A 81 11.13 10.57 -10.83
N SER A 82 12.06 11.39 -10.31
CA SER A 82 13.46 10.99 -10.16
C SER A 82 13.62 9.98 -9.03
N LEU A 83 12.94 10.20 -7.91
CA LEU A 83 12.91 9.25 -6.79
C LEU A 83 12.30 7.91 -7.23
N PHE A 84 11.21 7.94 -7.98
CA PHE A 84 10.57 6.75 -8.55
C PHE A 84 11.55 5.91 -9.38
N ARG A 85 12.27 6.50 -10.34
CA ARG A 85 13.26 5.77 -11.16
C ARG A 85 14.34 5.12 -10.30
N MET A 86 14.86 5.85 -9.32
CA MET A 86 15.86 5.32 -8.39
C MET A 86 15.29 4.15 -7.58
N MET A 87 14.08 4.29 -7.02
CA MET A 87 13.44 3.26 -6.21
C MET A 87 13.06 2.01 -7.02
N SER A 88 12.49 2.17 -8.23
CA SER A 88 12.18 1.05 -9.13
C SER A 88 13.45 0.25 -9.41
N SER A 89 14.53 0.92 -9.82
CA SER A 89 15.81 0.27 -10.11
C SER A 89 16.40 -0.43 -8.89
N GLN A 90 16.33 0.18 -7.70
CA GLN A 90 16.80 -0.46 -6.46
C GLN A 90 15.97 -1.71 -6.10
N LEU A 91 14.65 -1.65 -6.28
CA LEU A 91 13.76 -2.79 -6.01
C LEU A 91 13.96 -3.92 -7.02
N GLU A 92 14.14 -3.60 -8.30
CA GLU A 92 14.47 -4.57 -9.35
C GLU A 92 15.79 -5.29 -9.05
N GLN A 93 16.83 -4.53 -8.68
CA GLN A 93 18.13 -5.09 -8.30
C GLN A 93 18.06 -5.94 -7.04
N ALA A 94 17.30 -5.50 -6.03
CA ALA A 94 17.14 -6.24 -4.78
C ALA A 94 16.27 -7.50 -4.95
N ASN A 95 15.39 -7.53 -5.95
CA ASN A 95 14.47 -8.62 -6.21
C ASN A 95 14.60 -9.13 -7.66
N PRO A 96 15.73 -9.77 -8.03
CA PRO A 96 15.98 -10.19 -9.41
C PRO A 96 15.01 -11.27 -9.91
N ARG A 97 14.26 -11.91 -9.00
CA ARG A 97 13.21 -12.89 -9.31
C ARG A 97 11.81 -12.29 -9.26
N ALA A 98 11.67 -10.98 -9.06
CA ALA A 98 10.37 -10.33 -9.03
C ALA A 98 9.74 -10.33 -10.43
N ARG A 99 8.43 -10.54 -10.47
CA ARG A 99 7.61 -10.30 -11.65
C ARG A 99 6.99 -8.92 -11.53
N TRP A 100 7.19 -8.06 -12.52
CA TRP A 100 6.66 -6.71 -12.55
C TRP A 100 5.38 -6.64 -13.39
N PHE A 101 4.37 -5.93 -12.90
CA PHE A 101 3.08 -5.76 -13.58
C PHE A 101 2.86 -4.30 -14.00
N GLN A 102 3.19 -3.36 -13.11
CA GLN A 102 3.02 -1.94 -13.37
C GLN A 102 4.12 -1.13 -12.68
N SER A 103 4.62 -0.11 -13.36
CA SER A 103 5.62 0.82 -12.84
C SER A 103 5.40 2.17 -13.52
N GLU A 104 4.73 3.10 -12.84
CA GLU A 104 4.29 4.35 -13.45
C GLU A 104 4.22 5.52 -12.47
N THR A 105 4.08 6.72 -13.02
CA THR A 105 3.77 7.94 -12.28
C THR A 105 2.43 8.49 -12.75
N GLY A 106 1.66 9.12 -11.85
CA GLY A 106 0.36 9.69 -12.20
C GLY A 106 -0.12 10.74 -11.21
N THR A 107 -1.43 11.00 -11.23
CA THR A 107 -2.10 11.85 -10.24
C THR A 107 -3.35 11.19 -9.65
N ILE A 108 -3.50 11.23 -8.33
CA ILE A 108 -4.70 10.81 -7.59
C ILE A 108 -5.19 12.02 -6.83
N ASN A 109 -6.44 12.42 -7.02
CA ASN A 109 -7.04 13.58 -6.35
C ASN A 109 -6.17 14.86 -6.50
N GLY A 110 -5.58 15.06 -7.68
CA GLY A 110 -4.71 16.20 -8.00
C GLY A 110 -3.28 16.14 -7.41
N ARG A 111 -2.92 15.05 -6.71
CA ARG A 111 -1.59 14.85 -6.12
C ARG A 111 -0.75 13.90 -6.95
N SER A 112 0.48 14.29 -7.26
CA SER A 112 1.45 13.43 -7.95
C SER A 112 1.79 12.18 -7.14
N PHE A 113 1.82 11.03 -7.78
CA PHE A 113 2.21 9.75 -7.18
C PHE A 113 3.13 8.95 -8.12
N PHE A 114 3.78 7.94 -7.56
CA PHE A 114 4.27 6.79 -8.31
C PHE A 114 3.61 5.51 -7.80
N LEU A 115 3.47 4.52 -8.69
CA LEU A 115 2.90 3.20 -8.40
C LEU A 115 3.89 2.13 -8.88
N LEU A 116 4.14 1.14 -8.03
CA LEU A 116 4.91 -0.05 -8.32
C LEU A 116 4.05 -1.26 -7.96
N ASP A 117 3.78 -2.14 -8.92
CA ASP A 117 3.05 -3.39 -8.74
C ASP A 117 3.95 -4.55 -9.19
N PHE A 118 4.34 -5.38 -8.23
CA PHE A 118 5.28 -6.48 -8.47
C PHE A 118 5.04 -7.63 -7.50
N ARG A 119 5.36 -8.85 -7.95
CA ARG A 119 5.30 -10.07 -7.17
C ARG A 119 6.71 -10.53 -6.81
N THR A 120 6.95 -10.79 -5.53
CA THR A 120 8.23 -11.28 -4.99
C THR A 120 8.08 -12.67 -4.38
N PRO A 121 9.06 -13.57 -4.53
CA PRO A 121 9.10 -14.81 -3.77
C PRO A 121 9.26 -14.54 -2.26
N ALA A 122 8.51 -15.27 -1.43
CA ALA A 122 8.76 -15.40 0.01
C ALA A 122 8.96 -16.88 0.37
N ALA A 123 9.12 -17.18 1.67
CA ALA A 123 9.45 -18.54 2.13
C ALA A 123 8.39 -19.57 1.73
N ASP A 124 7.10 -19.24 1.89
CA ASP A 124 5.99 -20.19 1.76
C ASP A 124 5.12 -19.94 0.52
N THR A 125 5.10 -18.71 0.00
CA THR A 125 4.30 -18.32 -1.16
C THR A 125 4.87 -17.06 -1.81
N ASN A 126 4.40 -16.70 -3.00
CA ASN A 126 4.72 -15.41 -3.59
C ASN A 126 3.80 -14.32 -3.01
N ILE A 127 4.34 -13.11 -2.88
CA ILE A 127 3.60 -11.94 -2.40
C ILE A 127 3.48 -10.94 -3.52
N ARG A 128 2.27 -10.49 -3.84
CA ARG A 128 2.05 -9.30 -4.66
C ARG A 128 2.11 -8.07 -3.78
N ASN A 129 2.90 -7.10 -4.20
CA ASN A 129 3.13 -5.83 -3.53
C ASN A 129 2.67 -4.73 -4.47
N VAL A 130 1.61 -4.02 -4.09
CA VAL A 130 1.16 -2.82 -4.78
C VAL A 130 1.53 -1.63 -3.91
N MET A 131 2.55 -0.87 -4.32
CA MET A 131 3.14 0.22 -3.55
C MET A 131 2.89 1.55 -4.25
N LEU A 132 2.22 2.46 -3.56
CA LEU A 132 2.04 3.83 -3.97
C LEU A 132 2.90 4.78 -3.14
N GLY A 133 3.59 5.69 -3.80
CA GLY A 133 4.41 6.72 -3.15
C GLY A 133 4.02 8.12 -3.56
N THR A 134 4.01 9.05 -2.61
CA THR A 134 3.75 10.47 -2.85
C THR A 134 4.54 11.36 -1.90
N SER A 135 4.73 12.63 -2.29
CA SER A 135 5.32 13.64 -1.42
C SER A 135 4.25 14.20 -0.48
N PHE A 136 4.54 14.27 0.81
CA PHE A 136 3.73 14.92 1.83
C PHE A 136 4.65 15.59 2.86
N GLN A 137 4.40 16.87 3.17
CA GLN A 137 5.25 17.67 4.08
C GLN A 137 6.76 17.60 3.74
N GLY A 138 7.09 17.56 2.43
CA GLY A 138 8.46 17.48 1.93
C GLY A 138 9.14 16.13 2.09
N ARG A 139 8.40 15.08 2.48
CA ARG A 139 8.91 13.72 2.66
C ARG A 139 8.06 12.69 1.93
N LEU A 140 8.61 11.50 1.75
CA LEU A 140 7.93 10.41 1.06
C LEU A 140 6.96 9.72 2.03
N VAL A 141 5.69 9.67 1.63
CA VAL A 141 4.68 8.76 2.17
C VAL A 141 4.56 7.57 1.23
N LEU A 142 4.60 6.37 1.79
CA LEU A 142 4.34 5.11 1.11
C LEU A 142 3.07 4.48 1.68
N VAL A 143 2.20 4.01 0.79
CA VAL A 143 1.07 3.14 1.11
C VAL A 143 1.27 1.87 0.29
N SER A 144 1.28 0.71 0.93
CA SER A 144 1.32 -0.56 0.22
C SER A 144 0.12 -1.44 0.55
N PHE A 145 -0.37 -2.14 -0.47
CA PHE A 145 -1.35 -3.19 -0.36
C PHE A 145 -0.69 -4.49 -0.79
N ASN A 146 -0.56 -5.43 0.14
CA ASN A 146 0.17 -6.67 -0.07
C ASN A 146 -0.76 -7.86 0.10
N MET A 147 -0.66 -8.85 -0.78
CA MET A 147 -1.45 -10.09 -0.67
C MET A 147 -0.62 -11.30 -1.13
N ILE A 148 -0.93 -12.47 -0.57
CA ILE A 148 -0.40 -13.73 -1.11
C ILE A 148 -0.95 -13.99 -2.51
N GLU A 149 -0.19 -14.70 -3.34
CA GLU A 149 -0.54 -14.97 -4.75
C GLU A 149 -1.91 -15.62 -4.92
N ALA A 150 -2.30 -16.52 -4.01
CA ALA A 150 -3.58 -17.22 -4.05
C ALA A 150 -4.81 -16.30 -3.90
N LEU A 151 -4.61 -15.06 -3.42
CA LEU A 151 -5.66 -14.10 -3.14
C LEU A 151 -5.72 -12.94 -4.14
N GLU A 152 -4.85 -12.91 -5.16
CA GLU A 152 -4.74 -11.76 -6.05
C GLU A 152 -6.00 -11.49 -6.87
N ASP A 153 -6.61 -12.53 -7.45
CA ASP A 153 -7.82 -12.36 -8.29
C ASP A 153 -8.98 -11.77 -7.47
N GLU A 154 -9.04 -12.13 -6.19
CA GLU A 154 -10.02 -11.59 -5.25
C GLU A 154 -9.67 -10.15 -4.85
N TRP A 155 -8.44 -9.91 -4.42
CA TRP A 155 -8.08 -8.68 -3.72
C TRP A 155 -7.59 -7.54 -4.60
N MET A 156 -7.18 -7.78 -5.86
CA MET A 156 -6.71 -6.70 -6.74
C MET A 156 -7.78 -5.63 -7.02
N PRO A 157 -9.05 -5.96 -7.32
CA PRO A 157 -10.12 -4.95 -7.46
C PRO A 157 -10.31 -4.10 -6.19
N VAL A 158 -10.16 -4.72 -5.01
CA VAL A 158 -10.26 -4.03 -3.71
C VAL A 158 -9.06 -3.12 -3.48
N GLY A 159 -7.85 -3.63 -3.73
CA GLY A 159 -6.60 -2.88 -3.64
C GLY A 159 -6.63 -1.61 -4.49
N ASN A 160 -7.12 -1.71 -5.72
CA ASN A 160 -7.29 -0.57 -6.62
C ASN A 160 -8.25 0.49 -6.05
N LYS A 161 -9.37 0.07 -5.44
CA LYS A 161 -10.30 0.99 -4.75
C LYS A 161 -9.67 1.66 -3.52
N ILE A 162 -8.93 0.90 -2.72
CA ILE A 162 -8.19 1.43 -1.55
C ILE A 162 -7.20 2.50 -2.01
N ILE A 163 -6.37 2.19 -3.02
CA ILE A 163 -5.35 3.11 -3.54
C ILE A 163 -5.98 4.38 -4.10
N ALA A 164 -7.03 4.25 -4.92
CA ALA A 164 -7.74 5.39 -5.49
C ALA A 164 -8.41 6.29 -4.44
N SER A 165 -8.71 5.74 -3.25
CA SER A 165 -9.33 6.49 -2.15
C SER A 165 -8.38 7.38 -1.35
N LEU A 166 -7.07 7.35 -1.64
CA LEU A 166 -6.06 8.07 -0.86
C LEU A 166 -6.35 9.57 -0.80
N GLN A 167 -6.44 10.06 0.44
CA GLN A 167 -6.58 11.48 0.75
C GLN A 167 -5.53 11.86 1.80
N LEU A 168 -4.70 12.84 1.46
CA LEU A 168 -3.79 13.49 2.40
C LEU A 168 -4.35 14.88 2.74
N LYS A 169 -4.51 15.15 4.03
CA LYS A 169 -5.07 16.41 4.57
C LYS A 169 -3.98 17.46 4.81
#